data_AF-A0A6P9EM96-F1
#
_entry.id   AF-A0A6P9EM96-F1
#
_cell.length_a   1.000
_cell.length_b   1.000
_cell.length_c   1.000
_cell.angle_alpha   90.00
_cell.angle_beta   90.00
_cell.angle_gamma   90.00
#
_symmetry.space_group_name_H-M   'P 1'
#
loop_
_entity.id
_entity.type
_entity.pdbx_description
1 polymer ?
#
loop_
_entity_poly.entity_id
_entity_poly.type
_entity_poly.pdbx_seq_one_letter_code
_entity_poly.pdbx_strand_id
1 'polypeptide(L)'
;MRCNACWRELEGRAISTTCGHLLCTDDASKILSNDGACPICDQVLSKSLMKPVDINPNDEWINMAMAGISPQILMKSAYRSVMFYIGQKEVEMQFKMNRIVAQCRQKCEAMQEKFTEKLEQVHTAYQKMAKRCQMMEQEIESLSKDKQELQEKFSEKSRQKRKLDEMYDQLRSEYESTKRSAIQPAGNFYPRNEPDLFASPANILDNRDAVRKGPREDVWPARQNSSNSGPFDISVGSPAKQPAIPTDAGNRRVSSQAVFGAGASNPSTTLRNLILSPIKRPQLSRNRPDHMFTF
;
A
#
# COMPACT_ATOMS: atom_id res chain seq x y z
N MET A 1 25.46 -5.94 -41.61
CA MET A 1 24.00 -5.57 -41.74
C MET A 1 23.18 -6.62 -41.02
N ARG A 2 21.91 -6.37 -40.68
CA ARG A 2 21.03 -7.36 -40.00
C ARG A 2 19.82 -7.70 -40.85
N CYS A 3 19.29 -8.90 -40.68
CA CYS A 3 18.03 -9.32 -41.30
C CYS A 3 16.88 -8.49 -40.72
N ASN A 4 16.03 -7.91 -41.56
CA ASN A 4 14.87 -7.14 -41.13
C ASN A 4 13.70 -7.99 -40.61
N ALA A 5 13.81 -9.33 -40.65
CA ALA A 5 12.83 -10.25 -40.07
C ALA A 5 13.31 -10.79 -38.70
N CYS A 6 14.41 -11.56 -38.67
CA CYS A 6 14.92 -12.15 -37.44
C CYS A 6 15.94 -11.29 -36.67
N TRP A 7 16.39 -10.17 -37.23
CA TRP A 7 17.37 -9.25 -36.62
C TRP A 7 18.75 -9.87 -36.29
N ARG A 8 19.03 -11.07 -36.81
CA ARG A 8 20.37 -11.67 -36.80
C ARG A 8 21.29 -10.93 -37.76
N GLU A 9 22.58 -10.98 -37.46
CA GLU A 9 23.61 -10.46 -38.35
C GLU A 9 23.65 -11.26 -39.65
N LEU A 10 23.83 -10.54 -40.77
CA LEU A 10 23.95 -11.13 -42.09
C LEU A 10 25.44 -11.26 -42.42
N GLU A 11 25.82 -12.42 -42.94
CA GLU A 11 27.20 -12.74 -43.31
C GLU A 11 27.26 -13.26 -44.75
N GLY A 12 28.12 -12.66 -45.57
CA GLY A 12 28.38 -13.08 -46.96
C GLY A 12 27.22 -12.82 -47.92
N ARG A 13 26.07 -13.48 -47.74
CA ARG A 13 24.92 -13.39 -48.65
C ARG A 13 23.65 -12.94 -47.92
N ALA A 14 22.90 -12.05 -48.57
CA ALA A 14 21.58 -11.64 -48.14
C ALA A 14 20.59 -11.67 -49.30
N ILE A 15 19.30 -11.50 -49.00
CA ILE A 15 18.25 -11.29 -49.98
C ILE A 15 17.79 -9.83 -49.88
N SER A 16 18.01 -9.05 -50.93
CA SER A 16 17.48 -7.69 -51.05
C SER A 16 16.11 -7.71 -51.69
N THR A 17 15.20 -6.89 -51.18
CA THR A 17 13.85 -6.73 -51.70
C THR A 17 13.72 -5.43 -52.49
N THR A 18 12.76 -5.36 -53.42
CA THR A 18 12.48 -4.12 -54.16
C THR A 18 11.98 -2.98 -53.27
N CYS A 19 11.43 -3.28 -52.09
CA CYS A 19 11.05 -2.28 -51.10
C CYS A 19 12.23 -1.77 -50.25
N GLY A 20 13.45 -2.24 -50.50
CA GLY A 20 14.65 -1.74 -49.85
C GLY A 20 14.95 -2.39 -48.49
N HIS A 21 14.34 -3.54 -48.16
CA HIS A 21 14.63 -4.31 -46.95
C HIS A 21 15.49 -5.55 -47.24
N LEU A 22 16.36 -5.92 -46.29
CA LEU A 22 17.28 -7.05 -46.35
C LEU A 22 16.81 -8.21 -45.49
N LEU A 23 16.88 -9.41 -46.04
CA LEU A 23 16.49 -10.65 -45.37
C LEU A 23 17.64 -11.66 -45.40
N CYS A 24 17.71 -12.55 -44.42
CA CYS A 24 18.54 -13.74 -44.56
C CYS A 24 17.86 -14.74 -45.51
N THR A 25 18.62 -15.72 -46.00
CA THR A 25 18.10 -16.77 -46.89
C THR A 25 16.96 -17.55 -46.28
N ASP A 26 17.04 -17.84 -44.98
CA ASP A 26 16.02 -18.62 -44.26
C ASP A 26 14.68 -17.87 -44.23
N ASP A 27 14.70 -16.61 -43.81
CA ASP A 27 13.49 -15.81 -43.64
C ASP A 27 12.89 -15.44 -45.00
N ALA A 28 13.71 -15.12 -46.00
CA ALA A 28 13.24 -14.92 -47.36
C ALA A 28 12.53 -16.16 -47.92
N SER A 29 13.09 -17.36 -47.67
CA SER A 29 12.49 -18.63 -48.11
C SER A 29 11.14 -18.88 -47.42
N LYS A 30 11.05 -18.61 -46.11
CA LYS A 30 9.79 -18.73 -45.35
C LYS A 30 8.72 -17.75 -45.80
N ILE A 31 9.11 -16.51 -46.11
CA ILE A 31 8.19 -15.49 -46.62
C ILE A 31 7.66 -15.92 -47.99
N LEU A 32 8.52 -16.41 -48.88
CA LEU A 32 8.10 -16.89 -50.19
C LEU A 32 7.25 -18.17 -50.14
N SER A 33 7.48 -19.07 -49.17
CA SER A 33 6.68 -20.30 -49.05
C SER A 33 5.27 -20.05 -48.50
N ASN A 34 5.07 -18.94 -47.80
CA ASN A 34 3.83 -18.62 -47.10
C ASN A 34 3.05 -17.46 -47.76
N ASP A 35 3.40 -17.08 -49.00
CA ASP A 35 2.88 -15.89 -49.70
C ASP A 35 2.90 -14.63 -48.81
N GLY A 36 3.99 -14.48 -48.06
CA GLY A 36 4.16 -13.48 -47.02
C GLY A 36 4.52 -12.09 -47.56
N ALA A 37 4.27 -11.09 -46.72
CA ALA A 37 4.66 -9.71 -46.96
C ALA A 37 6.01 -9.36 -46.32
N CYS A 38 6.59 -8.24 -46.75
CA CYS A 38 7.75 -7.65 -46.11
C CYS A 38 7.44 -7.32 -44.64
N PRO A 39 8.23 -7.78 -43.66
CA PRO A 39 7.93 -7.57 -42.24
C PRO A 39 8.10 -6.11 -41.76
N ILE A 40 8.57 -5.22 -42.62
CA ILE A 40 8.80 -3.80 -42.28
C ILE A 40 7.75 -2.87 -42.89
N CYS A 41 7.31 -3.13 -44.13
CA CYS A 41 6.40 -2.23 -44.85
C CYS A 41 5.18 -2.91 -45.45
N ASP A 42 4.96 -4.20 -45.14
CA ASP A 42 3.80 -5.00 -45.57
C ASP A 42 3.61 -5.12 -47.09
N GLN A 43 4.61 -4.75 -47.90
CA GLN A 43 4.58 -5.01 -49.33
C GLN A 43 4.61 -6.53 -49.56
N VAL A 44 3.62 -7.07 -50.28
CA VAL A 44 3.60 -8.48 -50.71
C VAL A 44 4.84 -8.77 -51.55
N LEU A 45 5.59 -9.80 -51.16
CA LEU A 45 6.83 -10.16 -51.82
C LEU A 45 6.65 -11.41 -52.66
N SER A 46 7.30 -11.43 -53.83
CA SER A 46 7.37 -12.58 -54.71
C SER A 46 8.82 -12.85 -55.09
N LYS A 47 9.09 -14.01 -55.72
CA LYS A 47 10.44 -14.39 -56.13
C LYS A 47 11.10 -13.38 -57.08
N SER A 48 10.32 -12.65 -57.89
CA SER A 48 10.86 -11.61 -58.78
C SER A 48 11.27 -10.33 -58.04
N LEU A 49 10.63 -10.04 -56.91
CA LEU A 49 10.87 -8.86 -56.05
C LEU A 49 11.98 -9.08 -55.02
N MET A 50 12.55 -10.29 -54.97
CA MET A 50 13.65 -10.67 -54.09
C MET A 50 14.88 -11.04 -54.92
N LYS A 51 16.04 -10.47 -54.59
CA LYS A 51 17.30 -10.74 -55.30
C LYS A 51 18.41 -11.10 -54.31
N PRO A 52 19.13 -12.21 -54.53
CA PRO A 52 20.32 -12.50 -53.74
C PRO A 52 21.37 -11.42 -54.00
N VAL A 53 21.99 -10.94 -52.94
CA VAL A 53 23.07 -9.95 -52.97
C VAL A 53 24.23 -10.45 -52.14
N ASP A 54 25.43 -10.27 -52.65
CA ASP A 54 26.65 -10.42 -51.88
C ASP A 54 26.86 -9.13 -51.07
N ILE A 55 26.97 -9.26 -49.77
CA ILE A 55 27.19 -8.15 -48.84
C ILE A 55 28.65 -8.00 -48.44
N ASN A 56 29.52 -8.88 -48.91
CA ASN A 56 30.96 -8.82 -48.73
C ASN A 56 31.70 -9.23 -50.03
N PRO A 57 31.47 -8.51 -51.15
CA PRO A 57 32.14 -8.82 -52.42
C PRO A 57 33.65 -8.56 -52.31
N ASN A 58 34.44 -9.30 -53.09
CA ASN A 58 35.89 -9.13 -53.17
C ASN A 58 36.31 -7.99 -54.12
N ASP A 59 37.58 -7.61 -54.07
CA ASP A 59 38.11 -6.50 -54.88
C ASP A 59 38.00 -6.72 -56.39
N GLU A 60 38.15 -7.96 -56.85
CA GLU A 60 38.00 -8.31 -58.26
C GLU A 60 36.57 -8.02 -58.75
N TRP A 61 35.57 -8.46 -57.99
CA TRP A 61 34.17 -8.17 -58.27
C TRP A 61 33.90 -6.66 -58.25
N ILE A 62 34.43 -5.94 -57.26
CA ILE A 62 34.27 -4.49 -57.13
C ILE A 62 34.87 -3.77 -58.36
N ASN A 63 36.10 -4.11 -58.74
CA ASN A 63 36.78 -3.52 -59.89
C ASN A 63 36.01 -3.79 -61.20
N MET A 64 35.55 -5.03 -61.40
CA MET A 64 34.76 -5.41 -62.57
C MET A 64 33.41 -4.69 -62.63
N ALA A 65 32.72 -4.55 -61.49
CA ALA A 65 31.44 -3.84 -61.42
C ALA A 65 31.54 -2.35 -61.76
N MET A 66 32.72 -1.74 -61.57
CA MET A 66 32.98 -0.33 -61.86
C MET A 66 33.56 -0.08 -63.26
N ALA A 67 34.03 -1.11 -63.96
CA ALA A 67 34.67 -0.97 -65.26
C ALA A 67 33.72 -0.33 -66.31
N GLY A 68 34.17 0.77 -66.92
CA GLY A 68 33.39 1.51 -67.93
C GLY A 68 32.26 2.39 -67.37
N ILE A 69 32.07 2.43 -66.05
CA ILE A 69 31.09 3.30 -65.40
C ILE A 69 31.67 4.72 -65.24
N SER A 70 30.92 5.74 -65.68
CA SER A 70 31.38 7.12 -65.56
C SER A 70 31.46 7.57 -64.09
N PRO A 71 32.37 8.49 -63.74
CA PRO A 71 32.48 9.02 -62.37
C PRO A 71 31.15 9.56 -61.82
N GLN A 72 30.33 10.19 -62.66
CA GLN A 72 29.01 10.71 -62.26
C GLN A 72 28.06 9.59 -61.79
N ILE A 73 28.05 8.45 -62.48
CA ILE A 73 27.22 7.30 -62.10
C ILE A 73 27.76 6.67 -60.81
N LEU A 74 29.09 6.53 -60.68
CA LEU A 74 29.72 6.00 -59.46
C LEU A 74 29.35 6.83 -58.22
N MET A 75 29.44 8.15 -58.32
CA MET A 75 29.08 9.05 -57.20
C MET A 75 27.60 8.93 -56.84
N LYS A 76 26.70 8.82 -57.84
CA LYS A 76 25.27 8.61 -57.60
C LYS A 76 24.99 7.26 -56.93
N SER A 77 25.69 6.21 -57.34
CA SER A 77 25.58 4.87 -56.74
C SER A 77 26.09 4.85 -55.31
N ALA A 78 27.23 5.49 -55.03
CA ALA A 78 27.77 5.64 -53.68
C ALA A 78 26.78 6.37 -52.76
N TYR A 79 26.20 7.49 -53.22
CA TYR A 79 25.17 8.21 -52.48
C TYR A 79 23.95 7.32 -52.15
N ARG A 80 23.46 6.55 -53.13
CA ARG A 80 22.34 5.61 -52.91
C ARG A 80 22.69 4.52 -51.90
N SER A 81 23.92 3.99 -51.95
CA SER A 81 24.40 3.00 -50.99
C SER A 81 24.44 3.56 -49.57
N VAL A 82 24.94 4.80 -49.40
CA VAL A 82 24.95 5.49 -48.10
C VAL A 82 23.53 5.68 -47.57
N MET A 83 22.61 6.19 -48.40
CA MET A 83 21.22 6.39 -47.99
C MET A 83 20.53 5.09 -47.61
N PHE A 84 20.77 4.02 -48.36
CA PHE A 84 20.29 2.69 -48.04
C PHE A 84 20.83 2.21 -46.68
N TYR A 85 22.12 2.36 -46.42
CA TYR A 85 22.73 1.98 -45.15
C TYR A 85 22.14 2.77 -43.97
N ILE A 86 21.92 4.08 -44.15
CA ILE A 86 21.27 4.94 -43.14
C ILE A 86 19.85 4.45 -42.86
N GLY A 87 19.02 4.22 -43.89
CA GLY A 87 17.66 3.72 -43.72
C GLY A 87 17.62 2.37 -43.01
N GLN A 88 18.57 1.49 -43.29
CA GLN A 88 18.70 0.20 -42.60
C GLN A 88 19.05 0.37 -41.10
N LYS A 89 19.86 1.35 -40.74
CA LYS A 89 20.14 1.70 -39.34
C LYS A 89 18.94 2.32 -38.65
N GLU A 90 18.16 3.14 -39.34
CA GLU A 90 16.92 3.67 -38.82
C GLU A 90 15.91 2.56 -38.53
N VAL A 91 15.71 1.62 -39.46
CA VAL A 91 14.84 0.46 -39.26
C VAL A 91 15.30 -0.40 -38.07
N GLU A 92 16.61 -0.63 -37.92
CA GLU A 92 17.17 -1.32 -36.75
C GLU A 92 16.90 -0.56 -35.43
N MET A 93 17.04 0.76 -35.44
CA MET A 93 16.76 1.61 -34.29
C MET A 93 15.28 1.61 -33.93
N GLN A 94 14.38 1.71 -34.92
CA GLN A 94 12.93 1.65 -34.73
C GLN A 94 12.51 0.33 -34.08
N PHE A 95 13.05 -0.80 -34.53
CA PHE A 95 12.79 -2.09 -33.89
C PHE A 95 13.22 -2.13 -32.42
N LYS A 96 14.44 -1.64 -32.12
CA LYS A 96 14.93 -1.57 -30.73
C LYS A 96 14.06 -0.66 -29.88
N MET A 97 13.67 0.50 -30.41
CA MET A 97 12.77 1.44 -29.73
C MET A 97 11.41 0.80 -29.44
N ASN A 98 10.79 0.15 -30.43
CA ASN A 98 9.51 -0.53 -30.27
C ASN A 98 9.55 -1.62 -29.18
N ARG A 99 10.66 -2.35 -29.08
CA ARG A 99 10.86 -3.33 -27.98
C ARG A 99 10.92 -2.66 -26.61
N ILE A 100 11.61 -1.54 -26.50
CA ILE A 100 11.71 -0.78 -25.24
C ILE A 100 10.33 -0.21 -24.86
N VAL A 101 9.61 0.37 -25.81
CA VAL A 101 8.25 0.89 -25.61
C VAL A 101 7.29 -0.22 -25.18
N ALA A 102 7.31 -1.37 -25.86
CA ALA A 102 6.48 -2.52 -25.49
C ALA A 102 6.79 -3.03 -24.06
N GLN A 103 8.07 -3.10 -23.69
CA GLN A 103 8.48 -3.49 -22.34
C GLN A 103 8.03 -2.47 -21.29
N CYS A 104 8.16 -1.16 -21.58
CA CYS A 104 7.70 -0.10 -20.69
C CYS A 104 6.19 -0.19 -20.48
N ARG A 105 5.43 -0.34 -21.57
CA ARG A 105 3.97 -0.52 -21.53
C ARG A 105 3.58 -1.71 -20.67
N GLN A 106 4.20 -2.88 -20.87
CA GLN A 106 3.93 -4.07 -20.07
C GLN A 106 4.18 -3.84 -18.57
N LYS A 107 5.26 -3.12 -18.21
CA LYS A 107 5.55 -2.77 -16.82
C LYS A 107 4.52 -1.81 -16.24
N CYS A 108 4.06 -0.83 -17.01
CA CYS A 108 3.01 0.10 -16.60
C CYS A 108 1.69 -0.63 -16.37
N GLU A 109 1.28 -1.51 -17.29
CA GLU A 109 0.07 -2.32 -17.16
C GLU A 109 0.12 -3.24 -15.93
N ALA A 110 1.23 -3.95 -15.72
CA ALA A 110 1.41 -4.80 -14.54
C ALA A 110 1.41 -4.01 -13.22
N MET A 111 1.94 -2.78 -13.22
CA MET A 111 1.90 -1.90 -12.05
C MET A 111 0.48 -1.40 -11.78
N GLN A 112 -0.23 -0.99 -12.83
CA GLN A 112 -1.62 -0.54 -12.74
C GLN A 112 -2.54 -1.63 -12.20
N GLU A 113 -2.39 -2.87 -12.69
CA GLU A 113 -3.14 -4.03 -12.20
C GLU A 113 -2.95 -4.23 -10.69
N LYS A 114 -1.70 -4.20 -10.20
CA LYS A 114 -1.39 -4.34 -8.77
C LYS A 114 -1.98 -3.21 -7.92
N PHE A 115 -1.99 -1.98 -8.43
CA PHE A 115 -2.60 -0.86 -7.72
C PHE A 115 -4.12 -1.01 -7.65
N THR A 116 -4.76 -1.40 -8.75
CA THR A 116 -6.20 -1.67 -8.77
C THR A 116 -6.57 -2.79 -7.79
N GLU A 117 -5.83 -3.90 -7.80
CA GLU A 117 -6.04 -5.00 -6.86
C GLU A 117 -5.92 -4.53 -5.41
N LYS A 118 -4.90 -3.73 -5.09
CA LYS A 118 -4.72 -3.20 -3.74
C LYS A 118 -5.84 -2.26 -3.33
N LEU A 119 -6.31 -1.43 -4.25
CA LEU A 119 -7.44 -0.53 -4.01
C LEU A 119 -8.72 -1.31 -3.72
N GLU A 120 -9.00 -2.36 -4.49
CA GLU A 120 -10.15 -3.24 -4.27
C GLU A 120 -10.07 -3.98 -2.92
N GLN A 121 -8.89 -4.47 -2.54
CA GLN A 121 -8.67 -5.08 -1.23
C GLN A 121 -8.98 -4.10 -0.09
N VAL A 122 -8.47 -2.87 -0.18
CA VAL A 122 -8.71 -1.83 0.83
C VAL A 122 -10.18 -1.45 0.87
N HIS A 123 -10.81 -1.26 -0.28
CA HIS A 123 -12.23 -0.94 -0.38
C HIS A 123 -13.11 -2.04 0.23
N THR A 124 -12.81 -3.30 -0.05
CA THR A 124 -13.52 -4.46 0.54
C THR A 124 -13.35 -4.51 2.05
N ALA A 125 -12.13 -4.30 2.56
CA ALA A 125 -11.86 -4.26 3.99
C ALA A 125 -12.60 -3.11 4.68
N TYR A 126 -12.61 -1.92 4.06
CA TYR A 126 -13.34 -0.75 4.53
C TYR A 126 -14.85 -1.02 4.61
N GLN A 127 -15.45 -1.54 3.54
CA GLN A 127 -16.87 -1.88 3.51
C GLN A 127 -17.25 -2.91 4.58
N LYS A 128 -16.41 -3.93 4.80
CA LYS A 128 -16.62 -4.93 5.85
C LYS A 128 -16.60 -4.29 7.24
N MET A 129 -15.64 -3.38 7.49
CA MET A 129 -15.54 -2.70 8.77
C MET A 129 -16.71 -1.74 8.99
N ALA A 130 -17.12 -0.98 7.97
CA ALA A 130 -18.27 -0.08 8.03
C ALA A 130 -19.55 -0.83 8.42
N LYS A 131 -19.81 -2.01 7.81
CA LYS A 131 -20.94 -2.87 8.18
C LYS A 131 -20.86 -3.36 9.63
N ARG A 132 -19.66 -3.73 10.10
CA ARG A 132 -19.46 -4.16 11.49
C ARG A 132 -19.72 -3.02 12.48
N CYS A 133 -19.28 -1.81 12.18
CA CYS A 133 -19.57 -0.63 13.00
C CYS A 133 -21.07 -0.39 13.09
N GLN A 134 -21.79 -0.42 11.96
CA GLN A 134 -23.24 -0.26 11.92
C GLN A 134 -23.97 -1.32 12.75
N MET A 135 -23.57 -2.59 12.65
CA MET A 135 -24.12 -3.67 13.46
C MET A 135 -23.89 -3.46 14.95
N MET A 136 -22.68 -3.02 15.33
CA MET A 136 -22.33 -2.77 16.73
C MET A 136 -23.05 -1.56 17.30
N GLU A 137 -23.29 -0.52 16.50
CA GLU A 137 -24.14 0.63 16.86
C GLU A 137 -25.58 0.19 17.14
N GLN A 138 -26.15 -0.69 16.29
CA GLN A 138 -27.48 -1.26 16.51
C GLN A 138 -27.54 -2.12 17.78
N GLU A 139 -26.51 -2.92 18.05
CA GLU A 139 -26.41 -3.74 19.27
C GLU A 139 -26.33 -2.87 20.53
N ILE A 140 -25.53 -1.79 20.49
CA ILE A 140 -25.45 -0.81 21.59
C ILE A 140 -26.82 -0.17 21.84
N GLU A 141 -27.55 0.21 20.78
CA GLU A 141 -28.88 0.79 20.92
C GLU A 141 -29.88 -0.20 21.55
N SER A 142 -29.86 -1.47 21.12
CA SER A 142 -30.70 -2.53 21.67
C SER A 142 -30.41 -2.77 23.16
N LEU A 143 -29.13 -2.98 23.51
CA LEU A 143 -28.71 -3.22 24.89
C LEU A 143 -29.01 -2.03 25.79
N SER A 144 -28.93 -0.81 25.27
CA SER A 144 -29.31 0.41 26.00
C SER A 144 -30.80 0.41 26.35
N LYS A 145 -31.67 0.03 25.41
CA LYS A 145 -33.12 -0.11 25.64
C LYS A 145 -33.42 -1.20 26.67
N ASP A 146 -32.81 -2.38 26.53
CA ASP A 146 -32.98 -3.49 27.46
C ASP A 146 -32.55 -3.12 28.89
N LYS A 147 -31.41 -2.42 29.01
CA LYS A 147 -30.92 -1.90 30.30
C LYS A 147 -31.93 -0.94 30.93
N GLN A 148 -32.50 -0.02 30.16
CA GLN A 148 -33.50 0.92 30.65
C GLN A 148 -34.75 0.18 31.15
N GLU A 149 -35.28 -0.75 30.35
CA GLU A 149 -36.46 -1.54 30.72
C GLU A 149 -36.22 -2.35 32.00
N LEU A 150 -35.04 -2.97 32.13
CA LEU A 150 -34.70 -3.76 33.31
C LEU A 150 -34.57 -2.87 34.56
N GLN A 151 -34.01 -1.67 34.41
CA GLN A 151 -33.90 -0.69 35.49
C GLN A 151 -35.28 -0.22 35.95
N GLU A 152 -36.21 0.03 35.02
CA GLU A 152 -37.61 0.36 35.32
C GLU A 152 -38.30 -0.78 36.08
N LYS A 153 -38.19 -2.03 35.60
CA LYS A 153 -38.74 -3.22 36.28
C LYS A 153 -38.17 -3.41 37.68
N PHE A 154 -36.86 -3.22 37.87
CA PHE A 154 -36.22 -3.32 39.17
C PHE A 154 -36.71 -2.23 40.13
N SER A 155 -36.88 -1.01 39.65
CA SER A 155 -37.42 0.10 40.45
C SER A 155 -38.85 -0.19 40.90
N GLU A 156 -39.67 -0.75 40.01
CA GLU A 156 -41.05 -1.12 40.31
C GLU A 156 -41.12 -2.29 41.31
N LYS A 157 -40.29 -3.33 41.12
CA LYS A 157 -40.17 -4.42 42.09
C LYS A 157 -39.69 -3.95 43.46
N SER A 158 -38.77 -2.99 43.50
CA SER A 158 -38.32 -2.40 44.77
C SER A 158 -39.44 -1.64 45.48
N ARG A 159 -40.30 -0.91 44.74
CA ARG A 159 -41.50 -0.26 45.30
C ARG A 159 -42.50 -1.28 45.84
N GLN A 160 -42.79 -2.33 45.07
CA GLN A 160 -43.68 -3.42 45.50
C GLN A 160 -43.17 -4.10 46.77
N LYS A 161 -41.85 -4.38 46.84
CA LYS A 161 -41.23 -4.96 48.03
C LYS A 161 -41.43 -4.06 49.26
N ARG A 162 -41.13 -2.76 49.18
CA ARG A 162 -41.31 -1.84 50.33
C ARG A 162 -42.74 -1.84 50.84
N LYS A 163 -43.72 -1.80 49.93
CA LYS A 163 -45.13 -1.86 50.30
C LYS A 163 -45.48 -3.17 51.03
N LEU A 164 -44.87 -4.28 50.60
CA LEU A 164 -45.08 -5.59 51.22
C LEU A 164 -44.43 -5.68 52.61
N ASP A 165 -43.21 -5.16 52.75
CA ASP A 165 -42.50 -5.04 54.03
C ASP A 165 -43.32 -4.17 55.01
N GLU A 166 -43.83 -3.01 54.57
CA GLU A 166 -44.70 -2.13 55.37
C GLU A 166 -45.98 -2.83 55.84
N MET A 167 -46.68 -3.56 54.95
CA MET A 167 -47.88 -4.32 55.32
C MET A 167 -47.56 -5.45 56.29
N TYR A 168 -46.42 -6.12 56.14
CA TYR A 168 -45.99 -7.19 57.03
C TYR A 168 -45.67 -6.66 58.44
N ASP A 169 -44.93 -5.55 58.52
CA ASP A 169 -44.63 -4.90 59.79
C ASP A 169 -45.89 -4.41 60.51
N GLN A 170 -46.86 -3.90 59.74
CA GLN A 170 -48.17 -3.50 60.27
C GLN A 170 -48.93 -4.69 60.86
N LEU A 171 -49.05 -5.80 60.11
CA LEU A 171 -49.70 -7.02 60.60
C LEU A 171 -49.01 -7.59 61.84
N ARG A 172 -47.67 -7.54 61.88
CA ARG A 172 -46.88 -7.97 63.02
C ARG A 172 -47.15 -7.11 64.27
N SER A 173 -47.19 -5.79 64.08
CA SER A 173 -47.52 -4.84 65.15
C SER A 173 -48.92 -5.09 65.72
N GLU A 174 -49.90 -5.31 64.84
CA GLU A 174 -51.27 -5.66 65.23
C GLU A 174 -51.31 -6.97 66.02
N TYR A 175 -50.63 -8.02 65.55
CA TYR A 175 -50.54 -9.29 66.26
C TYR A 175 -49.95 -9.14 67.67
N GLU A 176 -48.85 -8.40 67.82
CA GLU A 176 -48.24 -8.13 69.13
C GLU A 176 -49.16 -7.28 70.03
N SER A 177 -49.89 -6.32 69.46
CA SER A 177 -50.88 -5.52 70.18
C SER A 177 -52.04 -6.37 70.70
N THR A 178 -52.63 -7.22 69.84
CA THR A 178 -53.68 -8.17 70.22
C THR A 178 -53.19 -9.17 71.27
N LYS A 179 -51.97 -9.69 71.14
CA LYS A 179 -51.36 -10.57 72.12
C LYS A 179 -51.17 -9.88 73.48
N ARG A 180 -50.70 -8.63 73.52
CA ARG A 180 -50.55 -7.85 74.77
C ARG A 180 -51.89 -7.54 75.42
N SER A 181 -52.89 -7.18 74.63
CA SER A 181 -54.24 -6.89 75.13
C SER A 181 -55.00 -8.14 75.58
N ALA A 182 -54.63 -9.33 75.11
CA ALA A 182 -55.12 -10.61 75.65
C ALA A 182 -54.45 -11.04 76.97
N ILE A 183 -53.37 -10.39 77.44
CA ILE A 183 -52.53 -10.86 78.55
C ILE A 183 -52.54 -9.93 79.79
N GLN A 184 -53.24 -8.79 79.83
CA GLN A 184 -53.37 -7.99 81.08
C GLN A 184 -54.78 -8.02 81.72
N PRO A 185 -54.90 -8.37 83.02
CA PRO A 185 -56.04 -8.00 83.85
C PRO A 185 -55.99 -6.50 84.18
N ALA A 186 -57.17 -5.90 84.39
CA ALA A 186 -57.34 -4.49 84.72
C ALA A 186 -56.64 -4.07 86.02
N GLY A 187 -56.00 -2.89 86.03
CA GLY A 187 -55.77 -2.13 87.27
C GLY A 187 -54.51 -1.25 87.36
N ASN A 188 -54.73 0.07 87.24
CA ASN A 188 -54.21 1.20 88.05
C ASN A 188 -52.69 1.47 88.18
N PHE A 189 -52.20 2.69 87.81
CA PHE A 189 -51.97 3.90 88.65
C PHE A 189 -51.08 3.61 89.89
N TYR A 190 -49.93 4.23 90.21
CA TYR A 190 -49.38 5.60 90.11
C TYR A 190 -47.84 5.58 90.45
N PRO A 191 -47.07 6.70 90.53
CA PRO A 191 -45.63 6.76 90.29
C PRO A 191 -44.77 6.70 91.58
N ARG A 192 -43.48 6.37 91.47
CA ARG A 192 -42.54 6.51 92.59
C ARG A 192 -41.16 6.96 92.12
N ASN A 193 -40.81 8.19 92.50
CA ASN A 193 -39.45 8.73 92.53
C ASN A 193 -38.64 8.06 93.64
N GLU A 194 -37.35 7.78 93.41
CA GLU A 194 -36.25 8.09 94.34
C GLU A 194 -34.87 7.78 93.69
N PRO A 195 -33.78 8.44 94.15
CA PRO A 195 -32.59 8.76 93.36
C PRO A 195 -31.28 8.06 93.77
N ASP A 196 -30.31 8.14 92.84
CA ASP A 196 -28.85 8.23 92.97
C ASP A 196 -27.98 7.14 93.66
N LEU A 197 -26.70 7.20 93.22
CA LEU A 197 -25.45 6.79 93.92
C LEU A 197 -24.80 5.46 93.50
N PHE A 198 -24.10 5.45 92.36
CA PHE A 198 -22.64 5.17 92.35
C PHE A 198 -22.01 5.60 91.02
N ALA A 199 -21.12 6.59 91.08
CA ALA A 199 -20.24 7.01 90.01
C ALA A 199 -18.79 6.86 90.48
N SER A 200 -17.90 6.32 89.64
CA SER A 200 -16.55 6.87 89.44
C SER A 200 -15.73 6.15 88.35
N PRO A 201 -14.71 6.83 87.77
CA PRO A 201 -14.45 6.81 86.33
C PRO A 201 -12.98 6.55 85.94
N ALA A 202 -12.68 6.54 84.64
CA ALA A 202 -11.41 6.95 84.04
C ALA A 202 -11.70 7.50 82.62
N ASN A 203 -11.56 8.81 82.29
CA ASN A 203 -10.33 9.58 82.02
C ASN A 203 -9.42 8.89 80.99
N ILE A 204 -8.97 9.44 79.85
CA ILE A 204 -8.55 10.77 79.36
C ILE A 204 -8.32 10.56 77.83
N LEU A 205 -8.67 11.40 76.85
CA LEU A 205 -8.12 12.72 76.53
C LEU A 205 -8.92 13.38 75.40
N ASP A 206 -9.16 14.68 75.56
CA ASP A 206 -9.65 15.64 74.56
C ASP A 206 -8.47 16.51 74.08
N ASN A 207 -8.40 16.82 72.77
CA ASN A 207 -7.93 18.13 72.30
C ASN A 207 -8.28 18.44 70.83
N ARG A 208 -9.26 19.35 70.67
CA ARG A 208 -9.29 20.58 69.84
C ARG A 208 -9.12 20.56 68.30
N ASP A 209 -10.22 20.91 67.65
CA ASP A 209 -10.47 22.07 66.76
C ASP A 209 -9.47 22.53 65.67
N ALA A 210 -9.87 22.27 64.43
CA ALA A 210 -10.14 23.17 63.29
C ALA A 210 -9.27 24.42 63.01
N VAL A 211 -8.58 24.43 61.84
CA VAL A 211 -8.51 25.58 60.88
C VAL A 211 -8.19 25.09 59.43
N ARG A 212 -9.22 25.17 58.55
CA ARG A 212 -9.26 25.59 57.11
C ARG A 212 -8.37 24.99 55.97
N LYS A 213 -9.13 24.57 54.92
CA LYS A 213 -9.01 24.76 53.44
C LYS A 213 -8.43 23.64 52.55
N GLY A 214 -9.32 23.04 51.74
CA GLY A 214 -9.17 22.93 50.26
C GLY A 214 -8.74 21.55 49.68
N PRO A 215 -9.20 21.18 48.46
CA PRO A 215 -9.49 19.79 48.10
C PRO A 215 -8.50 19.14 47.10
N ARG A 216 -8.36 17.81 47.14
CA ARG A 216 -8.00 17.01 45.96
C ARG A 216 -8.33 15.53 46.12
N GLU A 217 -8.84 14.98 45.02
CA GLU A 217 -9.25 13.61 44.76
C GLU A 217 -8.09 12.62 44.91
N ASP A 218 -8.36 11.39 45.35
CA ASP A 218 -7.64 10.21 44.84
C ASP A 218 -8.46 8.92 45.02
N VAL A 219 -8.50 8.19 43.90
CA VAL A 219 -9.27 6.97 43.61
C VAL A 219 -8.38 5.75 43.87
N TRP A 220 -8.94 4.71 44.50
CA TRP A 220 -8.29 3.41 44.69
C TRP A 220 -8.09 2.65 43.37
N PRO A 221 -6.98 1.91 43.16
CA PRO A 221 -6.77 1.20 41.91
C PRO A 221 -7.39 -0.21 41.93
N ALA A 222 -8.08 -0.56 40.85
CA ALA A 222 -8.43 -1.93 40.49
C ALA A 222 -7.48 -2.46 39.41
N ARG A 223 -7.19 -3.76 39.52
CA ARG A 223 -6.35 -4.64 38.67
C ARG A 223 -6.28 -4.26 37.18
N GLN A 224 -5.05 -4.17 36.67
CA GLN A 224 -4.73 -4.32 35.25
C GLN A 224 -4.19 -5.73 34.98
N ASN A 225 -4.78 -6.42 34.00
CA ASN A 225 -4.16 -7.55 33.31
C ASN A 225 -3.56 -6.99 32.01
N SER A 226 -2.24 -6.84 31.97
CA SER A 226 -1.49 -6.40 30.79
C SER A 226 -0.48 -7.48 30.40
N SER A 227 -0.68 -8.09 29.24
CA SER A 227 0.39 -8.76 28.51
C SER A 227 0.98 -7.73 27.55
N ASN A 228 2.08 -7.09 27.95
CA ASN A 228 2.85 -6.24 27.07
C ASN A 228 4.15 -6.96 26.68
N SER A 229 4.37 -6.98 25.38
CA SER A 229 5.58 -7.34 24.67
C SER A 229 6.80 -6.53 25.12
N GLY A 230 7.92 -7.23 25.31
CA GLY A 230 9.27 -6.71 25.54
C GLY A 230 10.33 -7.73 25.07
N PRO A 231 11.59 -7.32 24.90
CA PRO A 231 12.37 -7.47 23.66
C PRO A 231 13.37 -8.63 23.70
N PHE A 232 13.67 -9.24 22.54
CA PHE A 232 14.89 -10.05 22.39
C PHE A 232 15.54 -9.94 21.00
N ASP A 233 16.83 -9.69 21.06
CA ASP A 233 17.84 -9.67 20.01
C ASP A 233 18.71 -10.92 20.21
N ILE A 234 18.91 -11.77 19.19
CA ILE A 234 19.87 -12.88 19.23
C ILE A 234 20.52 -13.05 17.85
N SER A 235 21.83 -12.85 17.82
CA SER A 235 22.76 -13.34 16.81
C SER A 235 23.45 -14.65 17.26
N VAL A 236 23.45 -15.64 16.36
CA VAL A 236 24.53 -16.61 16.00
C VAL A 236 24.88 -17.86 16.85
N GLY A 237 24.96 -19.03 16.16
CA GLY A 237 25.93 -20.16 16.30
C GLY A 237 25.49 -21.47 15.59
N SER A 238 25.97 -21.88 14.38
CA SER A 238 27.21 -22.64 13.95
C SER A 238 27.19 -24.18 14.14
N PRO A 239 27.97 -25.06 13.43
CA PRO A 239 28.69 -25.04 12.13
C PRO A 239 28.47 -26.31 11.22
N ALA A 240 28.90 -26.32 9.93
CA ALA A 240 29.54 -27.48 9.27
C ALA A 240 30.04 -27.25 7.81
N LYS A 241 31.34 -27.54 7.61
CA LYS A 241 32.08 -27.96 6.39
C LYS A 241 32.43 -26.95 5.27
N GLN A 242 33.73 -26.65 5.20
CA GLN A 242 34.46 -26.20 4.00
C GLN A 242 34.72 -27.37 3.01
N PRO A 243 35.22 -27.10 1.79
CA PRO A 243 36.68 -26.98 1.59
C PRO A 243 37.15 -25.73 0.80
N ALA A 244 38.45 -25.43 0.98
CA ALA A 244 39.29 -24.40 0.34
C ALA A 244 39.44 -24.57 -1.19
N ILE A 245 40.01 -23.69 -2.05
CA ILE A 245 41.27 -22.89 -2.09
C ILE A 245 41.13 -21.77 -3.21
N PRO A 246 42.13 -20.95 -3.66
CA PRO A 246 42.40 -19.55 -3.24
C PRO A 246 42.48 -18.44 -4.34
N THR A 247 42.58 -17.19 -3.86
CA THR A 247 43.29 -15.95 -4.31
C THR A 247 43.74 -15.71 -5.77
N ASP A 248 43.44 -14.50 -6.28
CA ASP A 248 44.39 -13.56 -6.93
C ASP A 248 43.75 -12.14 -7.02
N ALA A 249 44.22 -11.12 -6.29
CA ALA A 249 45.18 -10.06 -6.67
C ALA A 249 44.79 -9.17 -7.87
N GLY A 250 44.77 -7.83 -7.68
CA GLY A 250 44.80 -6.90 -8.81
C GLY A 250 44.29 -5.46 -8.56
N ASN A 251 45.17 -4.59 -8.08
CA ASN A 251 45.03 -3.13 -7.94
C ASN A 251 44.57 -2.34 -9.19
N ARG A 252 43.90 -1.18 -9.01
CA ARG A 252 44.43 0.19 -9.28
C ARG A 252 43.40 1.35 -9.20
N ARG A 253 43.74 2.37 -8.37
CA ARG A 253 43.65 3.87 -8.47
C ARG A 253 42.28 4.53 -8.76
N VAL A 254 41.69 5.40 -7.90
CA VAL A 254 42.03 6.75 -7.35
C VAL A 254 41.67 7.94 -8.26
N SER A 255 40.83 8.83 -7.68
CA SER A 255 40.40 10.20 -8.04
C SER A 255 39.20 10.30 -9.02
N SER A 256 38.07 10.94 -8.72
CA SER A 256 37.87 12.23 -8.03
C SER A 256 36.47 12.41 -7.37
N GLN A 257 36.44 12.93 -6.14
CA GLN A 257 35.31 13.60 -5.45
C GLN A 257 34.75 14.80 -6.25
N ALA A 258 33.57 15.38 -6.04
CA ALA A 258 32.27 15.06 -5.42
C ALA A 258 31.43 16.35 -5.48
N VAL A 259 30.14 16.35 -5.86
CA VAL A 259 29.12 17.31 -5.34
C VAL A 259 27.70 16.75 -5.59
N PHE A 260 27.02 16.40 -4.50
CA PHE A 260 25.60 16.62 -4.18
C PHE A 260 25.07 15.46 -3.34
N GLY A 261 25.00 15.71 -2.03
CA GLY A 261 24.40 14.80 -1.07
C GLY A 261 22.89 14.77 -1.21
N ALA A 262 22.34 13.57 -1.21
CA ALA A 262 20.98 13.29 -0.76
C ALA A 262 21.03 11.94 -0.06
N GLY A 263 20.96 11.99 1.27
CA GLY A 263 20.87 10.81 2.11
C GLY A 263 19.63 9.98 1.77
N ALA A 264 19.71 8.69 2.04
CA ALA A 264 18.66 7.71 1.87
C ALA A 264 17.31 8.24 2.40
N SER A 265 16.42 8.61 1.49
CA SER A 265 15.06 9.02 1.83
C SER A 265 14.15 7.81 1.80
N ASN A 266 13.55 7.51 2.96
CA ASN A 266 12.55 6.47 3.11
C ASN A 266 11.34 6.75 2.19
N PRO A 267 10.92 5.82 1.32
CA PRO A 267 9.79 6.02 0.40
C PRO A 267 8.44 6.24 1.12
N SER A 268 8.37 5.93 2.42
CA SER A 268 7.20 6.14 3.29
C SER A 268 6.90 7.61 3.60
N THR A 269 7.92 8.49 3.66
CA THR A 269 7.71 9.90 4.03
C THR A 269 7.22 10.73 2.84
N THR A 270 7.64 10.41 1.62
CA THR A 270 7.19 11.10 0.40
C THR A 270 5.69 10.89 0.14
N LEU A 271 5.16 9.68 0.42
CA LEU A 271 3.74 9.39 0.25
C LEU A 271 2.84 10.12 1.27
N ARG A 272 3.29 10.33 2.51
CA ARG A 272 2.52 11.07 3.52
C ARG A 272 2.35 12.55 3.15
N ASN A 273 3.34 13.15 2.50
CA ASN A 273 3.31 14.57 2.13
C ASN A 273 2.36 14.86 0.95
N LEU A 274 2.07 13.86 0.12
CA LEU A 274 1.13 13.98 -1.01
C LEU A 274 -0.34 13.86 -0.61
N ILE A 275 -0.64 13.24 0.53
CA ILE A 275 -2.02 12.90 0.94
C ILE A 275 -2.68 14.02 1.77
N LEU A 276 -1.91 14.98 2.32
CA LEU A 276 -2.43 15.94 3.32
C LEU A 276 -2.24 17.43 2.99
N SER A 277 -1.86 17.80 1.76
CA SER A 277 -1.75 19.22 1.39
C SER A 277 -3.05 19.74 0.75
N PRO A 278 -3.65 20.86 1.22
CA PRO A 278 -4.81 21.44 0.57
C PRO A 278 -4.43 22.02 -0.80
N ILE A 279 -5.21 21.63 -1.82
CA ILE A 279 -5.08 22.02 -3.22
C ILE A 279 -5.13 23.56 -3.34
N LYS A 280 -4.00 24.19 -3.69
CA LYS A 280 -4.03 25.56 -4.24
C LYS A 280 -4.53 25.50 -5.69
N ARG A 281 -5.65 26.17 -5.96
CA ARG A 281 -6.18 26.39 -7.32
C ARG A 281 -5.12 27.06 -8.21
N PRO A 282 -4.96 26.64 -9.48
CA PRO A 282 -4.12 27.38 -10.43
C PRO A 282 -4.80 28.70 -10.81
N GLN A 283 -4.08 29.81 -10.64
CA GLN A 283 -4.41 31.09 -11.26
C GLN A 283 -4.15 30.99 -12.77
N LEU A 284 -5.16 31.31 -13.57
CA LEU A 284 -5.06 31.45 -15.02
C LEU A 284 -4.14 32.63 -15.36
N SER A 285 -2.92 32.38 -15.82
CA SER A 285 -2.13 33.41 -16.50
C SER A 285 -2.55 33.47 -17.97
N ARG A 286 -3.15 34.60 -18.32
CA ARG A 286 -3.52 34.97 -19.68
C ARG A 286 -2.36 35.77 -20.27
N ASN A 287 -1.93 35.37 -21.46
CA ASN A 287 -1.30 36.16 -22.55
C ASN A 287 0.03 35.59 -23.06
N ARG A 288 -0.05 35.05 -24.28
CA ARG A 288 1.00 34.93 -25.28
C ARG A 288 0.65 35.90 -26.40
N PRO A 289 1.63 36.57 -27.05
CA PRO A 289 1.48 36.97 -28.44
C PRO A 289 2.30 36.06 -29.34
N ASP A 290 1.69 35.76 -30.48
CA ASP A 290 2.22 35.03 -31.62
C ASP A 290 3.44 35.73 -32.24
N HIS A 291 4.45 34.95 -32.59
CA HIS A 291 5.37 35.33 -33.65
C HIS A 291 5.61 34.12 -34.57
N MET A 292 5.11 34.28 -35.79
CA MET A 292 5.39 33.52 -36.99
C MET A 292 6.90 33.51 -37.28
N PHE A 293 7.43 32.39 -37.76
CA PHE A 293 8.60 32.38 -38.61
C PHE A 293 8.41 31.39 -39.76
N THR A 294 8.31 31.96 -40.94
CA THR A 294 8.60 31.38 -42.24
C THR A 294 10.13 31.36 -42.41
N PHE A 295 10.68 30.24 -42.86
CA PHE A 295 11.65 30.07 -43.96
C PHE A 295 11.87 28.58 -44.21
#